data_AF-A0A8J9VM38-F1
#
_entry.id   AF-A0A8J9VM38-F1
#
_cell.length_a   1.000
_cell.length_b   1.000
_cell.length_c   1.000
_cell.angle_alpha   90.00
_cell.angle_beta   90.00
_cell.angle_gamma   90.00
#
_symmetry.space_group_name_H-M   'P 1'
#
loop_
_entity.id
_entity.type
_entity.pdbx_description
1 polymer ?
#
loop_
_entity_poly.entity_id
_entity_poly.type
_entity_poly.pdbx_seq_one_letter_code
_entity_poly.pdbx_strand_id
1 'polypeptide(L)'
;MVSISSIVGIVLPLVLCFKYASSILCYDCNSAYDPRCGEEFDSFSLGIVNCSLRDPPEHITPVESTFCRVIKMEIYGKVRIVRQCGFIEEETGEHMCRRQTGNGEVYITYCTCDTDLCNAASEINHKMALIIAITTISLYIL
;
A
#
# COMPACT_ATOMS: atom_id res chain seq x y z
N MET A 1 -9.76 -41.18 -9.55
CA MET A 1 -10.63 -40.13 -10.13
C MET A 1 -11.26 -39.39 -8.96
N VAL A 2 -10.83 -38.16 -8.66
CA VAL A 2 -11.40 -37.36 -7.57
C VAL A 2 -12.74 -36.80 -8.06
N SER A 3 -13.83 -37.05 -7.33
CA SER A 3 -15.16 -36.56 -7.70
C SER A 3 -15.23 -35.04 -7.57
N ILE A 4 -15.96 -34.38 -8.47
CA ILE A 4 -16.14 -32.91 -8.45
C ILE A 4 -16.70 -32.44 -7.10
N SER A 5 -17.60 -33.22 -6.48
CA SER A 5 -18.11 -32.94 -5.13
C SER A 5 -17.03 -32.98 -4.05
N SER A 6 -16.02 -33.85 -4.21
CA SER A 6 -14.87 -33.94 -3.30
C SER A 6 -13.92 -32.76 -3.48
N ILE A 7 -13.78 -32.24 -4.71
CA ILE A 7 -12.99 -31.03 -4.99
C ILE A 7 -13.68 -29.79 -4.38
N VAL A 8 -14.98 -29.63 -4.61
CA VAL A 8 -15.78 -28.51 -4.06
C VAL A 8 -15.77 -28.52 -2.53
N GLY A 9 -15.93 -29.70 -1.91
CA GLY A 9 -15.92 -29.85 -0.45
C GLY A 9 -14.60 -29.48 0.23
N ILE A 10 -13.48 -29.51 -0.50
CA ILE A 10 -12.15 -29.13 0.02
C ILE A 10 -11.82 -27.67 -0.31
N VAL A 11 -12.08 -27.24 -1.55
CA VAL A 11 -11.69 -25.91 -2.04
C VAL A 11 -12.54 -24.79 -1.43
N LEU A 12 -13.85 -25.01 -1.25
CA LEU A 12 -14.75 -23.99 -0.72
C LEU A 12 -14.41 -23.54 0.72
N PRO A 13 -14.18 -24.44 1.70
CA PRO A 13 -13.75 -24.03 3.04
C PRO A 13 -12.34 -23.43 3.06
N LEU A 14 -11.41 -23.91 2.21
CA LEU A 14 -10.08 -23.31 2.06
C LEU A 14 -10.16 -21.84 1.63
N VAL A 15 -10.96 -21.52 0.60
CA VAL A 15 -11.16 -20.13 0.12
C VAL A 15 -11.82 -19.24 1.17
N LEU A 16 -12.73 -19.79 1.99
CA LEU A 16 -13.39 -19.04 3.07
C LEU A 16 -12.46 -18.76 4.27
N CYS A 17 -11.50 -19.65 4.57
CA CYS A 17 -10.52 -19.43 5.65
C CYS A 17 -9.50 -18.32 5.34
N PHE A 18 -9.15 -18.09 4.07
CA PHE A 18 -8.20 -17.02 3.69
C PHE A 18 -8.71 -15.59 3.91
N LYS A 19 -10.01 -15.42 4.21
CA LYS A 19 -10.63 -14.09 4.40
C LYS A 19 -10.26 -13.41 5.72
N TYR A 20 -9.65 -14.12 6.68
CA TYR A 20 -9.57 -13.67 8.08
C TYR A 20 -8.15 -13.36 8.58
N ALA A 21 -7.13 -13.36 7.73
CA ALA A 21 -5.77 -12.99 8.08
C ALA A 21 -5.20 -12.01 7.05
N SER A 22 -5.74 -10.79 7.03
CA SER A 22 -5.21 -9.72 6.17
C SER A 22 -4.25 -8.86 6.99
N SER A 23 -2.96 -9.11 6.83
CA SER A 23 -1.87 -8.24 7.31
C SER A 23 -1.22 -7.61 6.09
N ILE A 24 -0.87 -6.32 6.16
CA ILE A 24 -0.20 -5.60 5.08
C ILE A 24 1.24 -5.24 5.46
N LEU A 25 2.15 -5.32 4.49
CA LEU A 25 3.52 -4.82 4.59
C LEU A 25 3.62 -3.43 3.99
N CYS A 26 4.25 -2.50 4.68
CA CYS A 26 4.47 -1.14 4.18
C CYS A 26 5.92 -0.70 4.38
N TYR A 27 6.38 0.23 3.53
CA TYR A 27 7.58 1.00 3.85
C TYR A 27 7.30 1.93 5.03
N ASP A 28 8.21 1.96 5.99
CA ASP A 28 8.21 2.84 7.15
C ASP A 28 9.51 3.63 7.18
N CYS A 29 9.44 4.88 6.68
CA CYS A 29 10.63 5.71 6.51
C CYS A 29 10.30 7.21 6.49
N ASN A 30 11.34 8.02 6.69
CA ASN A 30 11.21 9.47 6.73
C ASN A 30 12.37 10.14 5.98
N SER A 31 12.06 10.85 4.90
CA SER A 31 13.04 11.53 4.04
C SER A 31 13.91 12.58 4.72
N ALA A 32 13.50 13.05 5.91
CA ALA A 32 14.34 13.95 6.69
C ALA A 32 15.56 13.25 7.33
N TYR A 33 15.49 11.94 7.52
CA TYR A 33 16.57 11.13 8.11
C TYR A 33 17.24 10.23 7.07
N ASP A 34 16.50 9.80 6.05
CA ASP A 34 17.02 8.98 4.96
C ASP A 34 16.55 9.54 3.61
N PRO A 35 17.42 10.20 2.82
CA PRO A 35 17.04 10.83 1.56
C PRO A 35 16.50 9.84 0.52
N ARG A 36 16.81 8.54 0.64
CA ARG A 36 16.27 7.47 -0.22
C ARG A 36 14.75 7.27 -0.05
N CYS A 37 14.20 7.76 1.05
CA CYS A 37 12.75 7.85 1.27
C CYS A 37 12.13 9.12 0.63
N GLY A 38 12.87 9.83 -0.23
CA GLY A 38 12.41 11.05 -0.90
C GLY A 38 11.49 10.80 -2.09
N GLU A 39 11.50 11.77 -3.01
CA GLU A 39 10.83 11.67 -4.32
C GLU A 39 11.54 10.65 -5.23
N GLU A 40 12.88 10.67 -5.21
CA GLU A 40 13.73 9.62 -5.75
C GLU A 40 13.76 8.45 -4.75
N PHE A 41 12.71 7.64 -4.80
CA PHE A 41 12.58 6.51 -3.89
C PHE A 41 13.53 5.38 -4.29
N ASP A 42 14.40 5.00 -3.35
CA ASP A 42 15.23 3.80 -3.46
C ASP A 42 14.82 2.83 -2.36
N SER A 43 14.20 1.72 -2.74
CA SER A 43 13.71 0.70 -1.82
C SER A 43 14.84 -0.05 -1.11
N PHE A 44 16.07 0.00 -1.62
CA PHE A 44 17.17 -0.78 -1.08
C PHE A 44 17.47 -0.37 0.36
N SER A 45 17.32 -1.32 1.29
CA SER A 45 17.56 -1.17 2.74
C SER A 45 16.64 -0.18 3.49
N LEU A 46 15.52 0.24 2.90
CA LEU A 46 14.49 0.97 3.63
C LEU A 46 13.71 0.04 4.58
N GLY A 47 13.23 0.60 5.68
CA GLY A 47 12.45 -0.14 6.66
C GLY A 47 11.15 -0.67 6.05
N ILE A 48 10.94 -1.98 6.13
CA ILE A 48 9.68 -2.64 5.82
C ILE A 48 9.10 -3.15 7.14
N VAL A 49 7.81 -2.93 7.34
CA VAL A 49 7.14 -3.27 8.59
C VAL A 49 5.88 -4.06 8.31
N ASN A 50 5.56 -4.99 9.20
CA ASN A 50 4.25 -5.60 9.25
C ASN A 50 3.32 -4.68 10.05
N CYS A 51 2.27 -4.17 9.41
CA CYS A 51 1.37 -3.21 10.02
C CYS A 51 0.47 -3.78 11.12
N SER A 52 0.24 -5.10 11.15
CA SER A 52 -0.44 -5.77 12.27
C SER A 52 0.41 -5.81 13.55
N LEU A 53 1.72 -5.55 13.45
CA LEU A 53 2.63 -5.49 14.60
C LEU A 53 2.93 -4.04 15.04
N ARG A 54 2.27 -3.05 14.44
CA ARG A 54 2.47 -1.64 14.75
C ARG A 54 1.34 -1.11 15.61
N ASP A 55 1.72 -0.55 16.76
CA ASP A 55 0.76 0.11 17.62
C ASP A 55 0.17 1.35 16.94
N PRO A 56 -1.14 1.56 17.03
CA PRO A 56 -1.76 2.81 16.60
C PRO A 56 -1.25 3.99 17.44
N PRO A 57 -1.24 5.22 16.89
CA PRO A 57 -0.91 6.42 17.66
C PRO A 57 -1.74 6.55 18.95
N GLU A 58 -1.11 6.96 20.05
CA GLU A 58 -1.73 7.01 21.40
C GLU A 58 -3.04 7.82 21.48
N HIS A 59 -3.20 8.80 20.59
CA HIS A 59 -4.36 9.70 20.55
C HIS A 59 -5.55 9.15 19.76
N ILE A 60 -5.49 7.93 19.20
CA ILE A 60 -6.61 7.30 18.50
C ILE A 60 -7.11 6.05 19.21
N THR A 61 -8.37 5.71 18.97
CA THR A 61 -8.93 4.42 19.38
C THR A 61 -8.08 3.29 18.79
N PRO A 62 -7.73 2.27 19.59
CA PRO A 62 -6.98 1.12 19.09
C PRO A 62 -7.67 0.48 17.88
N VAL A 63 -6.99 0.47 16.75
CA VAL A 63 -7.45 -0.10 15.49
C VAL A 63 -6.24 -0.72 14.78
N GLU A 64 -6.44 -1.86 14.16
CA GLU A 64 -5.40 -2.48 13.33
C GLU A 64 -5.27 -1.74 12.00
N SER A 65 -4.04 -1.56 11.54
CA SER A 65 -3.78 -0.93 10.25
C SER A 65 -4.00 -1.91 9.11
N THR A 66 -4.79 -1.50 8.11
CA THR A 66 -5.15 -2.29 6.93
C THR A 66 -4.61 -1.72 5.62
N PHE A 67 -3.93 -0.57 5.65
CA PHE A 67 -3.47 0.14 4.47
C PHE A 67 -2.14 0.86 4.72
N CYS A 68 -1.38 1.11 3.66
CA CYS A 68 -0.20 1.95 3.69
C CYS A 68 -0.54 3.42 3.43
N ARG A 69 0.24 4.33 4.00
CA ARG A 69 0.09 5.78 3.83
C ARG A 69 1.40 6.42 3.38
N VAL A 70 1.29 7.40 2.48
CA VAL A 70 2.34 8.37 2.13
C VAL A 70 1.87 9.76 2.53
N ILE A 71 2.73 10.51 3.21
CA ILE A 71 2.52 11.91 3.57
C ILE A 71 3.63 12.74 2.92
N LYS A 72 3.28 13.55 1.92
CA LYS A 72 4.19 14.51 1.29
C LYS A 72 3.88 15.90 1.82
N MET A 73 4.80 16.46 2.59
CA MET A 73 4.74 17.83 3.09
C MET A 73 5.63 18.71 2.24
N GLU A 74 5.12 19.85 1.80
CA GLU A 74 5.83 20.89 1.09
C GLU A 74 5.69 22.18 1.89
N ILE A 75 6.76 22.60 2.54
CA ILE A 75 6.78 23.71 3.51
C ILE A 75 7.84 24.70 3.05
N TYR A 76 7.42 25.88 2.58
CA TYR A 76 8.31 26.94 2.06
C TYR A 76 9.32 26.40 1.03
N GLY A 77 8.84 25.61 0.06
CA GLY A 77 9.65 25.02 -1.00
C GLY A 77 10.50 23.80 -0.58
N LYS A 78 10.47 23.39 0.69
CA LYS A 78 11.15 22.17 1.15
C LYS A 78 10.17 21.00 1.19
N VAL A 79 10.56 19.89 0.56
CA VAL A 79 9.75 18.66 0.51
C VAL A 79 10.22 17.67 1.58
N ARG A 80 9.27 17.10 2.32
CA ARG A 80 9.46 15.97 3.24
C ARG A 80 8.40 14.93 2.96
N ILE A 81 8.84 13.72 2.64
CA ILE A 81 8.01 12.53 2.49
C ILE A 81 8.17 11.60 3.69
N VAL A 82 7.05 11.11 4.20
CA VAL A 82 6.95 10.08 5.24
C VAL A 82 6.09 8.94 4.71
N ARG A 83 6.58 7.72 4.84
CA ARG A 83 5.86 6.48 4.52
C ARG A 83 5.65 5.72 5.82
N GLN A 84 4.43 5.22 6.05
CA GLN A 84 4.07 4.49 7.27
C GLN A 84 2.78 3.67 7.08
N CYS A 85 2.47 2.82 8.07
CA CYS A 85 1.15 2.19 8.21
C CYS A 85 0.07 3.25 8.45
N GLY A 86 -1.13 3.04 7.91
CA GLY A 86 -2.28 3.92 8.07
C GLY A 86 -3.33 3.35 9.02
N PHE A 87 -3.85 4.19 9.93
CA PHE A 87 -4.81 3.76 10.96
C PHE A 87 -6.17 4.46 10.89
N ILE A 88 -6.26 5.60 10.20
CA ILE A 88 -7.48 6.40 10.10
C ILE A 88 -7.78 6.59 8.61
N GLU A 89 -8.83 5.99 8.09
CA GLU A 89 -9.30 6.28 6.74
C GLU A 89 -10.01 7.64 6.71
N GLU A 90 -9.86 8.38 5.61
CA GLU A 90 -10.69 9.57 5.38
C GLU A 90 -12.10 9.13 4.92
N GLU A 91 -13.14 9.86 5.35
CA GLU A 91 -14.57 9.48 5.16
C GLU A 91 -14.98 9.21 3.71
N THR A 92 -14.21 9.70 2.72
CA THR A 92 -14.53 9.50 1.30
C THR A 92 -14.17 8.11 0.78
N GLY A 93 -13.43 7.30 1.53
CA GLY A 93 -13.20 5.87 1.23
C GLY A 93 -12.42 5.57 -0.06
N GLU A 94 -11.94 6.58 -0.80
CA GLU A 94 -11.16 6.38 -2.02
C GLU A 94 -9.66 6.36 -1.71
N HIS A 95 -8.97 5.34 -2.24
CA HIS A 95 -7.51 5.26 -2.36
C HIS A 95 -7.01 6.35 -3.31
N MET A 96 -7.10 7.61 -2.89
CA MET A 96 -6.78 8.79 -3.69
C MET A 96 -5.79 9.67 -2.93
N CYS A 97 -4.84 10.24 -3.67
CA CYS A 97 -3.96 11.26 -3.13
C CYS A 97 -4.73 12.58 -2.94
N ARG A 98 -4.98 12.97 -1.69
CA ARG A 98 -5.62 14.23 -1.34
C ARG A 98 -4.59 15.27 -0.93
N ARG A 99 -4.56 16.40 -1.63
CA ARG A 99 -3.77 17.58 -1.23
C ARG A 99 -4.61 18.51 -0.35
N GLN A 100 -4.08 18.85 0.80
CA GLN A 100 -4.62 19.83 1.74
C GLN A 100 -3.68 21.05 1.77
N THR A 101 -4.25 22.25 1.79
CA THR A 101 -3.50 23.51 1.86
C THR A 101 -3.63 24.09 3.26
N GLY A 102 -2.50 24.41 3.89
CA GLY A 102 -2.43 25.09 5.18
C GLY A 102 -2.35 26.62 5.02
N ASN A 103 -1.92 27.30 6.08
CA ASN A 103 -1.67 28.74 6.05
C ASN A 103 -0.32 29.03 5.38
N GLY A 104 -0.29 29.98 4.44
CA GLY A 104 0.92 30.34 3.70
C GLY A 104 1.33 29.27 2.67
N GLU A 105 2.63 29.04 2.52
CA GLU A 105 3.20 28.09 1.55
C GLU A 105 3.41 26.70 2.18
N VAL A 106 2.34 26.16 2.76
CA VAL A 106 2.32 24.82 3.37
C VAL A 106 1.29 23.96 2.68
N TYR A 107 1.76 22.88 2.06
CA TYR A 107 0.90 21.90 1.40
C TYR A 107 1.19 20.50 1.92
N ILE A 108 0.15 19.72 2.19
CA ILE A 108 0.29 18.34 2.65
C ILE A 108 -0.55 17.44 1.75
N THR A 109 0.08 16.48 1.09
CA THR A 109 -0.60 15.47 0.30
C THR A 109 -0.58 14.14 1.05
N TYR A 110 -1.77 13.59 1.31
CA TYR A 110 -1.97 12.26 1.87
C TYR A 110 -2.36 11.30 0.76
N CYS A 111 -1.65 10.18 0.61
CA CYS A 111 -2.02 9.09 -0.28
C CYS A 111 -2.18 7.80 0.52
N THR A 112 -3.13 6.96 0.13
CA THR A 112 -3.38 5.65 0.74
C THR A 112 -3.47 4.56 -0.31
N CYS A 113 -3.11 3.34 0.06
CA CYS A 113 -3.18 2.15 -0.80
C CYS A 113 -3.17 0.88 0.08
N ASP A 114 -3.68 -0.24 -0.41
CA ASP A 114 -4.07 -1.41 0.39
C ASP A 114 -3.42 -2.73 -0.07
N THR A 115 -2.35 -2.67 -0.86
CA THR A 115 -1.56 -3.85 -1.23
C THR A 115 -0.15 -3.78 -0.64
N ASP A 116 0.50 -4.93 -0.46
CA ASP A 116 1.86 -4.96 0.09
C ASP A 116 2.81 -4.03 -0.66
N LEU A 117 3.56 -3.23 0.11
CA LEU A 117 4.59 -2.30 -0.35
C LEU A 117 4.09 -1.27 -1.37
N CYS A 118 2.78 -1.04 -1.46
CA CYS A 118 2.16 -0.12 -2.41
C CYS A 118 2.55 1.35 -2.21
N ASN A 119 3.07 1.69 -1.02
CA ASN A 119 3.50 3.04 -0.68
C ASN A 119 4.93 3.36 -1.13
N ALA A 120 5.55 2.54 -1.97
CA ALA A 120 6.70 2.94 -2.79
C ALA A 120 6.39 4.23 -3.57
N ALA A 121 7.40 4.95 -4.08
CA ALA A 121 7.11 5.88 -5.17
C ALA A 121 6.49 5.10 -6.34
N SER A 122 5.69 5.77 -7.17
CA SER A 122 4.99 5.11 -8.28
C SER A 122 6.00 4.41 -9.21
N GLU A 123 6.17 3.11 -9.00
CA GLU A 123 6.80 2.19 -9.94
C GLU A 123 5.83 2.03 -11.12
N ILE A 124 6.40 1.98 -12.33
CA ILE A 124 5.67 1.88 -13.60
C ILE A 124 4.62 0.76 -13.50
N ASN A 125 3.36 1.07 -13.83
CA ASN A 125 2.21 0.16 -13.75
C ASN A 125 2.50 -1.22 -14.38
N HIS A 126 2.85 -2.22 -13.56
CA HIS A 126 3.06 -3.62 -13.98
C HIS A 126 1.81 -4.29 -14.57
N LYS A 127 0.63 -3.65 -14.45
CA LYS A 127 -0.62 -4.08 -15.09
C LYS A 127 -0.50 -4.22 -16.61
N MET A 128 0.36 -3.41 -17.25
CA MET A 128 0.60 -3.51 -18.69
C MET A 128 1.41 -4.76 -19.09
N ALA A 129 2.32 -5.23 -18.23
CA ALA A 129 3.15 -6.40 -18.50
C ALA A 129 2.35 -7.72 -18.46
N LEU A 130 1.39 -7.84 -17.53
CA LEU A 130 0.54 -9.01 -17.40
C LEU A 130 -0.39 -9.19 -18.61
N ILE A 131 -0.97 -8.10 -19.12
CA ILE A 131 -1.85 -8.12 -20.29
C ILE A 131 -1.07 -8.56 -21.54
N ILE A 132 0.15 -8.06 -21.72
CA ILE A 132 1.02 -8.45 -22.85
C ILE A 132 1.34 -9.96 -22.78
N ALA A 133 1.70 -10.48 -21.60
CA ALA A 133 1.99 -11.91 -21.43
C ALA A 133 0.79 -12.83 -21.74
N ILE A 134 -0.42 -12.42 -21.36
CA ILE A 134 -1.63 -13.21 -21.65
C ILE A 134 -1.94 -13.19 -23.15
N THR A 135 -1.78 -12.04 -23.83
CA THR A 135 -2.02 -11.94 -25.27
C THR A 135 -1.01 -12.73 -26.12
N THR A 136 0.26 -12.77 -25.72
CA THR A 136 1.28 -13.53 -26.46
C THR A 136 1.11 -15.04 -26.29
N ILE A 137 0.70 -15.51 -25.11
CA ILE A 137 0.40 -16.94 -24.86
C ILE A 137 -0.84 -17.35 -25.67
N SER A 138 -1.86 -16.50 -25.73
CA SER A 138 -3.09 -16.76 -26.50
C SER A 138 -2.82 -16.87 -28.00
N LEU A 139 -1.89 -16.07 -28.53
CA LEU A 139 -1.47 -16.11 -29.94
C LEU A 139 -0.54 -17.29 -30.26
N TYR A 140 0.11 -17.89 -29.25
CA TYR A 140 0.98 -19.06 -29.43
C TYR A 140 0.22 -20.39 -29.33
N ILE A 141 -0.99 -20.37 -28.77
CA ILE A 141 -1.88 -21.53 -28.60
C ILE A 141 -2.93 -21.63 -29.74
N LEU A 142 -3.03 -20.58 -30.56
CA LEU A 142 -3.87 -20.51 -31.78
C LEU A 142 -3.04 -20.77 -33.04
#